data_AF-A0A5E4SSQ7-F1
#
_entry.id   AF-A0A5E4SSQ7-F1
#
_cell.length_a   1.000
_cell.length_b   1.000
_cell.length_c   1.000
_cell.angle_alpha   90.00
_cell.angle_beta   90.00
_cell.angle_gamma   90.00
#
_symmetry.space_group_name_H-M   'P 1'
#
loop_
_entity.id
_entity.type
_entity.pdbx_description
1 polymer ?
#
loop_
_entity_poly.entity_id
_entity_poly.type
_entity_poly.pdbx_seq_one_letter_code
_entity_poly.pdbx_strand_id
1 'polypeptide(L)'
;MSAIIRPVQAMGAQPEAQVDGGGQSLEGRMLSELARCSEVATERQNNLAEAVSSASDDPMRLLRAQADLAKFHIEMSLSSALARKGVSVVETLVKA
;
A
#
# COMPACT_ATOMS: atom_id res chain seq x y z
N MET A 1 10.09 -25.50 -29.71
CA MET A 1 9.80 -24.08 -29.43
C MET A 1 10.26 -23.79 -28.01
N SER A 2 11.35 -23.04 -27.85
CA SER A 2 11.93 -22.74 -26.54
C SER A 2 11.24 -21.51 -25.96
N ALA A 3 10.56 -21.67 -24.81
CA ALA A 3 9.99 -20.55 -24.08
C ALA A 3 11.12 -19.81 -23.37
N ILE A 4 11.37 -18.56 -23.77
CA ILE A 4 12.28 -17.65 -23.07
C ILE A 4 11.58 -17.21 -21.78
N ILE A 5 11.88 -17.90 -20.68
CA ILE A 5 11.49 -17.50 -19.34
C ILE A 5 12.37 -16.31 -18.97
N ARG A 6 11.81 -15.09 -18.98
CA ARG A 6 12.50 -13.92 -18.43
C ARG A 6 12.46 -14.01 -16.90
N PRO A 7 13.61 -13.89 -16.20
CA PRO A 7 13.60 -13.80 -14.76
C PRO A 7 12.84 -12.52 -14.35
N VAL A 8 11.97 -12.65 -13.34
CA VAL A 8 11.35 -11.50 -12.69
C VAL A 8 12.52 -10.65 -12.15
N GLN A 9 12.65 -9.41 -12.61
CA GLN A 9 13.66 -8.51 -12.08
C GLN A 9 13.34 -8.32 -10.59
N ALA A 10 14.26 -8.82 -9.75
CA ALA A 10 14.22 -8.61 -8.32
C ALA A 10 14.06 -7.11 -8.08
N MET A 11 13.01 -6.80 -7.31
CA MET A 11 12.72 -5.52 -6.67
C MET A 11 14.00 -4.69 -6.51
N GLY A 12 14.21 -3.77 -7.44
CA GLY A 12 15.37 -2.89 -7.45
C GLY A 12 15.43 -2.14 -6.14
N ALA A 13 16.62 -2.15 -5.53
CA ALA A 13 17.09 -1.32 -4.43
C ALA A 13 15.96 -0.61 -3.66
N GLN A 14 15.50 -1.25 -2.58
CA GLN A 14 14.87 -0.49 -1.51
C GLN A 14 15.84 0.63 -1.14
N PRO A 15 15.43 1.91 -1.15
CA PRO A 15 16.25 2.94 -0.54
C PRO A 15 16.46 2.49 0.91
N GLU A 16 17.74 2.35 1.28
CA GLU A 16 18.20 2.12 2.65
C GLU A 16 17.27 2.90 3.57
N ALA A 17 16.51 2.20 4.41
CA ALA A 17 15.65 2.84 5.39
C ALA A 17 16.57 3.71 6.24
N GLN A 18 16.55 5.02 6.00
CA GLN A 18 17.25 5.98 6.82
C GLN A 18 16.58 5.91 8.20
N VAL A 19 17.17 5.11 9.08
CA VAL A 19 16.82 5.05 10.48
C VAL A 19 17.30 6.38 11.06
N ASP A 20 16.44 7.38 11.01
CA ASP A 20 16.61 8.60 11.79
C ASP A 20 16.43 8.21 13.26
N GLY A 21 17.54 7.83 13.88
CA GLY A 21 17.67 7.33 15.24
C GLY A 21 17.59 8.45 16.28
N GLY A 22 16.55 9.27 16.23
CA GLY A 22 16.26 10.31 17.22
C GLY A 22 15.03 9.98 18.05
N GLY A 23 15.19 9.23 19.14
CA GLY A 23 14.36 9.28 20.37
C GLY A 23 12.82 9.35 20.27
N GLN A 24 12.18 8.98 19.16
CA GLN A 24 10.73 9.09 19.03
C GLN A 24 10.01 7.96 19.75
N SER A 25 9.01 8.31 20.55
CA SER A 25 8.13 7.34 21.19
C SER A 25 7.42 6.48 20.13
N LEU A 26 7.03 5.25 20.51
CA LEU A 26 6.21 4.39 19.65
C LEU A 26 4.96 5.11 19.15
N GLU A 27 4.31 5.88 20.04
CA GLU A 27 3.17 6.74 19.71
C GLU A 27 3.51 7.75 18.62
N GLY A 28 4.63 8.48 18.75
CA GLY A 28 5.08 9.45 17.75
C GLY A 28 5.32 8.81 16.38
N ARG A 29 5.94 7.62 16.36
CA ARG A 29 6.13 6.84 15.13
C ARG A 29 4.81 6.39 14.52
N MET A 30 3.87 5.91 15.34
CA MET A 30 2.55 5.47 14.88
C MET A 30 1.75 6.62 14.29
N LEU A 31 1.74 7.79 14.93
CA LEU A 31 1.04 8.97 14.43
C LEU A 31 1.65 9.47 13.11
N SER A 32 2.98 9.52 13.04
CA SER A 32 3.70 9.90 11.82
C SER A 32 3.40 8.95 10.66
N GLU A 33 3.48 7.63 10.89
CA GLU A 33 3.16 6.66 9.85
C GLU A 33 1.68 6.68 9.45
N LEU A 34 0.76 6.92 10.41
CA LEU A 34 -0.67 7.05 10.10
C LEU A 34 -0.95 8.28 9.23
N ALA A 35 -0.34 9.42 9.55
CA ALA A 35 -0.45 10.63 8.74
C ALA A 35 0.09 10.40 7.33
N ARG A 36 1.31 9.84 7.22
CA ARG A 36 1.93 9.50 5.94
C ARG A 36 1.07 8.53 5.12
N CYS A 37 0.54 7.48 5.75
CA CYS A 37 -0.33 6.52 5.07
C CYS A 37 -1.62 7.18 4.58
N SER A 38 -2.20 8.10 5.34
CA SER A 38 -3.43 8.80 4.98
C SER A 38 -3.22 9.74 3.79
N GLU A 39 -2.11 10.48 3.76
CA GLU A 39 -1.74 11.35 2.64
C GLU A 39 -1.54 10.52 1.36
N VAL A 40 -0.70 9.48 1.43
CA VAL A 40 -0.41 8.60 0.29
C VAL A 40 -1.68 7.90 -0.22
N ALA A 41 -2.55 7.44 0.67
CA ALA A 41 -3.81 6.80 0.27
C ALA A 41 -4.73 7.79 -0.45
N THR A 42 -4.84 9.02 0.05
CA THR A 42 -5.67 10.08 -0.55
C THR A 42 -5.14 10.48 -1.92
N GLU A 43 -3.82 10.69 -2.03
CA GLU A 43 -3.16 11.01 -3.30
C GLU A 43 -3.39 9.89 -4.33
N ARG A 44 -3.17 8.62 -3.95
CA ARG A 44 -3.38 7.49 -4.85
C ARG A 44 -4.84 7.33 -5.26
N GLN A 45 -5.79 7.59 -4.36
CA GLN A 45 -7.21 7.56 -4.69
C GLN A 45 -7.56 8.64 -5.73
N ASN A 46 -7.05 9.86 -5.57
CA ASN A 46 -7.27 10.95 -6.53
C ASN A 46 -6.66 10.62 -7.89
N ASN A 47 -5.42 10.11 -7.91
CA ASN A 47 -4.73 9.71 -9.15
C ASN A 47 -5.47 8.57 -9.87
N LEU A 48 -6.03 7.62 -9.12
CA LEU A 48 -6.85 6.54 -9.68
C LEU A 48 -8.16 7.06 -10.26
N ALA A 49 -8.83 7.99 -9.58
CA ALA A 49 -10.04 8.61 -10.08
C ALA A 49 -9.79 9.36 -11.40
N GLU A 50 -8.67 10.07 -11.50
CA GLU A 50 -8.23 10.75 -12.72
C GLU A 50 -7.81 9.76 -13.83
N ALA A 51 -7.10 8.69 -13.48
CA ALA A 51 -6.71 7.65 -14.43
C ALA A 51 -7.93 6.96 -15.06
N VAL A 52 -8.96 6.68 -14.26
CA VAL A 52 -10.22 6.09 -14.75
C VAL A 52 -11.00 7.09 -15.61
N SER A 53 -11.12 8.34 -15.17
CA SER A 53 -11.89 9.36 -15.92
C SER A 53 -11.24 9.72 -17.26
N SER A 54 -9.90 9.71 -17.34
CA SER A 54 -9.14 10.05 -18.55
C SER A 54 -8.88 8.88 -19.51
N ALA A 55 -9.29 7.66 -19.14
CA ALA A 55 -9.04 6.44 -19.91
C ALA A 55 -10.19 6.01 -20.84
N SER A 56 -11.31 6.75 -20.89
CA SER A 56 -12.58 6.32 -21.52
C SER A 56 -12.45 5.75 -22.95
N ASP A 57 -11.48 6.22 -23.72
CA ASP A 57 -11.38 5.94 -25.15
C ASP A 57 -10.23 4.97 -25.51
N ASP A 58 -9.41 4.55 -24.54
CA ASP A 58 -8.31 3.61 -24.75
C ASP A 58 -8.46 2.37 -23.85
N PRO A 59 -8.80 1.19 -24.42
CA PRO A 59 -9.00 -0.04 -23.65
C PRO A 59 -7.75 -0.51 -22.90
N MET A 60 -6.55 -0.21 -23.39
CA MET A 60 -5.31 -0.56 -22.68
C MET A 60 -5.08 0.33 -21.47
N ARG A 61 -5.53 1.58 -21.51
CA ARG A 61 -5.49 2.49 -20.35
C ARG A 61 -6.53 2.10 -19.30
N LEU A 62 -7.71 1.67 -19.71
CA LEU A 62 -8.72 1.13 -18.78
C LEU A 62 -8.21 -0.11 -18.06
N LEU A 63 -7.58 -1.05 -18.77
CA LEU A 63 -7.03 -2.26 -18.16
C LEU A 63 -5.96 -1.94 -17.10
N ARG A 64 -5.09 -0.96 -17.38
CA ARG A 64 -4.07 -0.50 -16.42
C ARG A 64 -4.71 0.18 -15.21
N ALA A 65 -5.65 1.10 -15.43
CA ALA A 65 -6.38 1.76 -14.36
C ALA A 65 -7.11 0.75 -13.47
N GLN A 66 -7.70 -0.30 -14.05
CA GLN A 66 -8.34 -1.37 -13.30
C GLN A 66 -7.34 -2.22 -12.49
N ALA A 67 -6.16 -2.53 -13.06
CA ALA A 67 -5.11 -3.23 -12.32
C ALA A 67 -4.60 -2.42 -11.12
N ASP A 68 -4.41 -1.12 -11.31
CA ASP A 68 -3.98 -0.21 -10.24
C ASP A 68 -5.05 -0.05 -9.17
N LEU A 69 -6.33 0.02 -9.56
CA LEU A 69 -7.47 0.05 -8.63
C LEU A 69 -7.57 -1.25 -7.83
N ALA A 70 -7.41 -2.40 -8.48
CA ALA A 70 -7.42 -3.71 -7.80
C ALA A 70 -6.27 -3.81 -6.79
N LYS A 71 -5.07 -3.36 -7.15
CA LYS A 71 -3.92 -3.31 -6.25
C LYS A 71 -4.19 -2.43 -5.03
N PHE A 72 -4.69 -1.22 -5.24
CA PHE A 72 -5.05 -0.30 -4.16
C PHE A 72 -6.09 -0.91 -3.21
N HIS A 73 -7.13 -1.54 -3.76
CA HIS A 73 -8.15 -2.20 -2.96
C HIS A 73 -7.59 -3.36 -2.10
N ILE A 74 -6.68 -4.17 -2.65
CA ILE A 74 -6.01 -5.24 -1.90
C ILE A 74 -5.16 -4.66 -0.77
N GLU A 75 -4.36 -3.63 -1.03
CA GLU A 75 -3.49 -2.99 -0.03
C GLU A 75 -4.30 -2.41 1.14
N MET A 76 -5.43 -1.74 0.85
CA MET A 76 -6.30 -1.17 1.88
C MET A 76 -7.02 -2.26 2.69
N SER A 77 -7.50 -3.30 2.02
CA SER A 77 -8.15 -4.45 2.67
C SER A 77 -7.20 -5.18 3.60
N LEU A 78 -5.96 -5.41 3.14
CA LEU A 78 -4.92 -6.05 3.92
C LEU A 78 -4.58 -5.22 5.17
N SER A 79 -4.36 -3.91 5.00
CA SER A 79 -4.07 -2.99 6.10
C SER A 79 -5.18 -3.01 7.16
N SER A 80 -6.45 -2.98 6.73
CA SER A 80 -7.60 -3.10 7.63
C SER A 80 -7.64 -4.43 8.38
N ALA A 81 -7.37 -5.54 7.69
CA ALA A 81 -7.34 -6.87 8.30
C ALA A 81 -6.22 -7.00 9.35
N LEU A 82 -5.02 -6.50 9.04
CA LEU A 82 -3.89 -6.48 9.98
C LEU A 82 -4.21 -5.64 11.22
N ALA A 83 -4.75 -4.43 11.04
CA ALA A 83 -5.13 -3.56 12.16
C ALA A 83 -6.15 -4.25 13.07
N ARG A 84 -7.20 -4.85 12.49
CA ARG A 84 -8.23 -5.57 13.25
C ARG A 84 -7.65 -6.77 14.01
N LYS A 85 -6.75 -7.53 13.38
CA LYS A 85 -6.10 -8.66 14.04
C LYS A 85 -5.15 -8.22 15.15
N GLY A 86 -4.40 -7.14 14.95
CA GLY A 86 -3.56 -6.54 15.99
C GLY A 86 -4.35 -6.18 17.25
N VAL A 87 -5.46 -5.45 17.08
CA VAL A 87 -6.36 -5.08 18.19
C VAL A 87 -6.94 -6.33 18.85
N SER A 88 -7.41 -7.30 18.07
CA SER A 88 -7.96 -8.55 18.60
C SER A 88 -6.99 -9.33 19.49
N VAL A 89 -5.70 -9.34 19.16
CA VAL A 89 -4.66 -9.96 20.00
C VAL A 89 -4.51 -9.20 21.32
N VAL A 90 -4.44 -7.87 21.27
CA VAL A 90 -4.35 -7.03 22.48
C VAL A 90 -5.57 -7.25 23.39
N GLU A 91 -6.78 -7.25 22.82
CA GLU A 91 -8.00 -7.51 23.58
C GLU A 91 -8.00 -8.91 24.24
N THR A 92 -7.45 -9.91 23.55
CA THR A 92 -7.36 -11.28 24.09
C THR A 92 -6.40 -11.33 25.27
N LEU A 93 -5.24 -10.68 25.18
CA LEU A 93 -4.24 -10.66 26.25
C LEU A 93 -4.69 -9.84 27.46
N VAL A 94 -5.49 -8.79 27.28
CA VAL A 94 -6.01 -7.96 28.37
C VAL A 94 -7.15 -8.67 29.14
N LYS A 95 -7.91 -9.54 28.47
CA LYS A 95 -9.04 -10.27 29.06
C LYS A 95 -8.65 -11.61 29.69
N ALA A 96 -7.48 -12.16 29.34
CA ALA A 96 -6.94 -13.40 29.90
C ALA A 96 -6.35 -13.17 31.29
#